data_AF-A0A9D5AZI2-F1
#
_entry.id   AF-A0A9D5AZI2-F1
#
_cell.length_a   1.000
_cell.length_b   1.000
_cell.length_c   1.000
_cell.angle_alpha   90.00
_cell.angle_beta   90.00
_cell.angle_gamma   90.00
#
_symmetry.space_group_name_H-M   'P 1'
#
loop_
_entity.id
_entity.type
_entity.pdbx_description
1 polymer ?
#
loop_
_entity_poly.entity_id
_entity_poly.type
_entity_poly.pdbx_seq_one_letter_code
_entity_poly.pdbx_strand_id
1 'polypeptide(L)'
;MIYIGYMIFPMAAGLPWWRTDGVILTAILHAGPVEFLYYWLHRALHHHYLYSRYHSHHHSSIVTEPITSVTHPFAEMFAYFTLFAIPMLTPLFFYKSSVAAIYGYIFYIDFMNNMGHCNFEFFPKKLLSFFPLFKYLSYTPSFHSLHHTKFRANYSLFMPIYDYIYGTVDKTTDATYESCLKRPKDSPDVVHLTHLTSFDSVYQLRLGFSSFASNPHKSKWYLHLMWPFTMLSMIMTWIFGRAIVLESNTFNDLKLQCWLIPRFRTQV
;
A
#
# COMPACT_ATOMS: atom_id res chain seq x y z
N MET A 1 -14.44 17.50 -7.49
CA MET A 1 -12.96 17.60 -7.61
C MET A 1 -12.52 17.81 -9.05
N ILE A 2 -12.83 16.91 -10.01
CA ILE A 2 -12.40 17.05 -11.43
C ILE A 2 -12.88 18.35 -12.09
N TYR A 3 -14.15 18.72 -11.92
CA TYR A 3 -14.71 19.96 -12.47
C TYR A 3 -14.00 21.22 -11.92
N ILE A 4 -13.67 21.23 -10.63
CA ILE A 4 -12.94 22.35 -9.99
C ILE A 4 -11.50 22.38 -10.50
N GLY A 5 -10.84 21.21 -10.64
CA GLY A 5 -9.50 21.11 -11.22
C GLY A 5 -9.43 21.65 -12.64
N TYR A 6 -10.44 21.36 -13.47
CA TYR A 6 -10.57 21.92 -14.82
C TYR A 6 -10.73 23.44 -14.82
N MET A 7 -11.52 23.99 -13.89
CA MET A 7 -11.72 25.44 -13.76
C MET A 7 -10.46 26.18 -13.27
N ILE A 8 -9.63 25.53 -12.44
CA ILE A 8 -8.40 26.11 -11.89
C ILE A 8 -7.23 25.98 -12.88
N PHE A 9 -7.17 24.87 -13.63
CA PHE A 9 -6.08 24.57 -14.56
C PHE A 9 -6.63 24.40 -15.98
N PRO A 10 -6.72 25.47 -16.78
CA PRO A 10 -7.16 25.39 -18.17
C PRO A 10 -6.32 24.41 -19.01
N MET A 11 -5.04 24.22 -18.66
CA MET A 11 -4.14 23.26 -19.32
C MET A 11 -4.53 21.79 -19.09
N ALA A 12 -5.43 21.51 -18.14
CA ALA A 12 -6.01 20.18 -17.94
C ALA A 12 -7.16 19.88 -18.91
N ALA A 13 -7.59 20.86 -19.71
CA ALA A 13 -8.59 20.67 -20.74
C ALA A 13 -8.02 19.90 -21.93
N GLY A 14 -8.75 18.88 -22.39
CA GLY A 14 -8.41 18.15 -23.61
C GLY A 14 -7.10 17.34 -23.54
N LEU A 15 -6.68 16.90 -22.35
CA LEU A 15 -5.50 16.05 -22.20
C LEU A 15 -5.63 14.77 -23.05
N PRO A 16 -4.59 14.37 -23.79
CA PRO A 16 -4.61 13.11 -24.50
C PRO A 16 -4.67 11.95 -23.50
N TRP A 17 -5.26 10.83 -23.92
CA TRP A 17 -5.32 9.62 -23.09
C TRP A 17 -3.92 9.12 -22.70
N TRP A 18 -2.99 9.17 -23.65
CA TRP A 18 -1.61 8.69 -23.49
C TRP A 18 -0.61 9.67 -24.09
N ARG A 19 0.52 9.89 -23.38
CA ARG A 19 1.66 10.66 -23.88
C ARG A 19 2.94 10.16 -23.21
N THR A 20 3.78 9.46 -23.97
CA THR A 20 4.94 8.72 -23.44
C THR A 20 5.96 9.61 -22.73
N ASP A 21 6.31 10.76 -23.32
CA ASP A 21 7.24 11.72 -22.72
C ASP A 21 6.69 12.34 -21.42
N GLY A 22 5.37 12.48 -21.31
CA GLY A 22 4.68 12.84 -20.06
C GLY A 22 4.83 11.80 -18.97
N VAL A 23 4.53 10.54 -19.30
CA VAL A 23 4.65 9.40 -18.38
C VAL A 23 6.10 9.25 -17.89
N ILE A 24 7.08 9.34 -18.81
CA ILE A 24 8.50 9.27 -18.47
C ILE A 24 8.89 10.44 -17.56
N LEU A 25 8.46 11.66 -17.87
CA LEU A 25 8.75 12.83 -17.03
C LEU A 25 8.18 12.67 -15.62
N THR A 26 6.93 12.20 -15.48
CA THR A 26 6.32 11.89 -14.18
C THR A 26 7.15 10.86 -13.41
N ALA A 27 7.58 9.77 -14.07
CA ALA A 27 8.38 8.74 -13.42
C ALA A 27 9.75 9.26 -12.94
N ILE A 28 10.43 10.08 -13.75
CA ILE A 28 11.73 10.68 -13.39
C ILE A 28 11.57 11.67 -12.23
N LEU A 29 10.54 12.52 -12.27
CA LEU A 29 10.25 13.49 -11.20
C LEU A 29 9.92 12.78 -9.87
N HIS A 30 9.24 11.64 -9.94
CA HIS A 30 9.01 10.82 -8.77
C HIS A 30 10.32 10.22 -8.24
N ALA A 31 10.99 9.42 -9.07
CA ALA A 31 12.17 8.65 -8.67
C ALA A 31 13.35 9.51 -8.21
N GLY A 32 13.46 10.74 -8.70
CA GLY A 32 14.51 11.68 -8.30
C GLY A 32 14.01 12.68 -7.23
N PRO A 33 13.49 13.85 -7.65
CA PRO A 33 13.13 14.94 -6.74
C PRO A 33 12.18 14.54 -5.60
N VAL A 34 11.10 13.80 -5.89
CA VAL A 34 10.09 13.48 -4.86
C VAL A 34 10.68 12.55 -3.81
N GLU A 35 11.33 11.45 -4.21
CA GLU A 35 11.98 10.53 -3.27
C GLU A 35 13.04 11.24 -2.41
N PHE A 36 13.84 12.12 -3.01
CA PHE A 36 14.85 12.89 -2.29
C PHE A 36 14.23 13.84 -1.25
N LEU A 37 13.25 14.65 -1.68
CA LEU A 37 12.59 15.62 -0.82
C LEU A 37 11.79 14.92 0.29
N TYR A 38 11.13 13.80 -0.02
CA TYR A 38 10.45 12.98 0.97
C TYR A 38 11.43 12.48 2.03
N TYR A 39 12.56 11.89 1.62
CA TYR A 39 13.53 11.32 2.56
C TYR A 39 13.94 12.33 3.64
N TRP A 40 14.25 13.56 3.22
CA TRP A 40 14.64 14.62 4.17
C TRP A 40 13.47 15.16 4.99
N LEU A 41 12.29 15.34 4.37
CA LEU A 41 11.08 15.74 5.09
C LEU A 41 10.74 14.72 6.17
N HIS A 42 10.70 13.44 5.82
CA HIS A 42 10.37 12.35 6.72
C HIS A 42 11.41 12.23 7.84
N ARG A 43 12.70 12.30 7.52
CA ARG A 43 13.76 12.33 8.53
C ARG A 43 13.64 13.53 9.47
N ALA A 44 13.24 14.70 8.97
CA ALA A 44 12.97 15.87 9.81
C ALA A 44 11.73 15.67 10.70
N LEU A 45 10.68 15.02 10.19
CA LEU A 45 9.49 14.65 10.98
C LEU A 45 9.83 13.71 12.14
N HIS A 46 10.90 12.92 12.04
CA HIS A 46 11.42 12.09 13.13
C HIS A 46 12.28 12.84 14.16
N HIS A 47 12.53 14.14 13.96
CA HIS A 47 13.12 14.97 15.00
C HIS A 47 12.11 15.20 16.13
N HIS A 48 12.55 15.10 17.39
CA HIS A 48 11.69 15.04 18.59
C HIS A 48 10.53 16.07 18.61
N TYR A 49 10.79 17.31 18.19
CA TYR A 49 9.79 18.37 18.15
C TYR A 49 8.66 18.13 17.14
N LEU A 50 9.04 17.73 15.91
CA LEU A 50 8.09 17.47 14.82
C LEU A 50 7.41 16.13 15.03
N TYR A 51 8.15 15.14 15.52
CA TYR A 51 7.61 13.80 15.78
C TYR A 51 6.42 13.86 16.72
N SER A 52 6.57 14.49 17.89
CA SER A 52 5.51 14.51 18.89
C SER A 52 4.24 15.22 18.43
N ARG A 53 4.34 16.17 17.49
CA ARG A 53 3.25 17.05 17.05
C ARG A 53 2.59 16.62 15.75
N TYR A 54 3.39 16.09 14.84
CA TYR A 54 2.97 15.88 13.46
C TYR A 54 3.09 14.44 13.02
N HIS A 55 3.94 13.59 13.60
CA HIS A 55 4.21 12.27 13.02
C HIS A 55 3.94 11.08 13.97
N SER A 56 3.87 11.35 15.28
CA SER A 56 3.62 10.33 16.32
C SER A 56 2.28 9.61 16.14
N HIS A 57 1.26 10.29 15.61
CA HIS A 57 -0.05 9.68 15.39
C HIS A 57 -0.02 8.62 14.29
N HIS A 58 0.65 8.92 13.16
CA HIS A 58 0.91 7.95 12.10
C HIS A 58 1.63 6.70 12.65
N HIS A 59 2.61 6.92 13.53
CA HIS A 59 3.38 5.88 14.20
C HIS A 59 2.70 5.17 15.37
N SER A 60 1.52 5.60 15.79
CA SER A 60 0.76 4.94 16.86
C SER A 60 0.33 3.51 16.47
N SER A 61 0.23 3.25 15.18
CA SER A 61 0.06 1.92 14.58
C SER A 61 1.44 1.31 14.32
N ILE A 62 1.95 0.59 15.32
CA ILE A 62 3.23 -0.15 15.22
C ILE A 62 3.07 -1.33 14.26
N VAL A 63 1.96 -2.07 14.40
CA VAL A 63 1.51 -3.03 13.39
C VAL A 63 0.67 -2.25 12.39
N THR A 64 1.27 -1.94 11.24
CA THR A 64 0.62 -1.11 10.22
C THR A 64 -0.53 -1.83 9.55
N GLU A 65 -1.54 -1.07 9.16
CA GLU A 65 -2.59 -1.53 8.25
C GLU A 65 -2.69 -0.54 7.07
N PRO A 66 -3.27 -0.92 5.93
CA PRO A 66 -3.39 -0.02 4.78
C PRO A 66 -4.00 1.35 5.13
N ILE A 67 -4.89 1.43 6.12
CA ILE A 67 -5.46 2.71 6.59
C ILE A 67 -4.44 3.64 7.27
N THR A 68 -3.40 3.09 7.89
CA THR A 68 -2.29 3.85 8.50
C THR A 68 -1.60 4.72 7.46
N SER A 69 -1.56 4.26 6.20
CA SER A 69 -0.93 4.95 5.06
C SER A 69 -1.50 6.34 4.75
N VAL A 70 -2.75 6.61 5.14
CA VAL A 70 -3.44 7.89 4.90
C VAL A 70 -3.73 8.67 6.18
N THR A 71 -3.39 8.12 7.34
CA THR A 71 -3.71 8.70 8.64
C THR A 71 -2.56 9.58 9.12
N HIS A 72 -2.60 10.86 8.73
CA HIS A 72 -1.60 11.86 9.10
C HIS A 72 -2.27 13.14 9.63
N PRO A 73 -1.65 13.86 10.58
CA PRO A 73 -2.06 15.20 10.95
C PRO A 73 -2.08 16.16 9.76
N PHE A 74 -2.96 17.16 9.81
CA PHE A 74 -3.27 18.04 8.67
C PHE A 74 -2.04 18.67 8.01
N ALA A 75 -1.08 19.17 8.80
CA ALA A 75 0.11 19.83 8.26
C ALA A 75 1.03 18.86 7.52
N GLU A 76 1.20 17.64 8.03
CA GLU A 76 1.96 16.58 7.36
C GLU A 76 1.25 16.18 6.05
N MET A 77 -0.07 16.01 6.10
CA MET A 77 -0.88 15.71 4.93
C MET A 77 -0.73 16.80 3.85
N PHE A 78 -0.75 18.09 4.23
CA PHE A 78 -0.53 19.19 3.30
C PHE A 78 0.88 19.17 2.67
N ALA A 79 1.91 18.86 3.46
CA ALA A 79 3.28 18.73 2.97
C ALA A 79 3.39 17.59 1.94
N TYR A 80 2.81 16.42 2.23
CA TYR A 80 2.80 15.29 1.29
C TYR A 80 1.98 15.57 0.03
N PHE A 81 0.81 16.20 0.14
CA PHE A 81 0.04 16.61 -1.05
C PHE A 81 0.83 17.58 -1.93
N THR A 82 1.53 18.54 -1.34
CA THR A 82 2.38 19.49 -2.08
C THR A 82 3.52 18.75 -2.78
N LEU A 83 4.16 17.80 -2.08
CA LEU A 83 5.24 17.00 -2.62
C LEU A 83 4.79 16.11 -3.79
N PHE A 84 3.69 15.39 -3.63
CA PHE A 84 3.14 14.50 -4.68
C PHE A 84 2.47 15.27 -5.82
N ALA A 85 2.14 16.55 -5.64
CA ALA A 85 1.70 17.40 -6.74
C ALA A 85 2.82 17.66 -7.76
N ILE A 86 4.11 17.54 -7.40
CA ILE A 86 5.24 17.85 -8.30
C ILE A 86 5.18 17.02 -9.59
N PRO A 87 5.08 15.67 -9.57
CA PRO A 87 5.08 14.87 -10.80
C PRO A 87 3.76 14.91 -11.58
N MET A 88 2.71 15.47 -10.99
CA MET A 88 1.41 15.69 -11.63
C MET A 88 1.35 17.05 -12.33
N LEU A 89 1.72 18.11 -11.60
CA LEU A 89 1.62 19.49 -12.07
C LEU A 89 2.75 19.88 -13.01
N THR A 90 3.97 19.36 -12.81
CA THR A 90 5.11 19.72 -13.67
C THR A 90 4.86 19.33 -15.14
N PRO A 91 4.50 18.08 -15.48
CA PRO A 91 4.10 17.78 -16.85
C PRO A 91 2.91 18.62 -17.28
N LEU A 92 1.90 18.83 -16.43
CA LEU A 92 0.74 19.66 -16.79
C LEU A 92 1.14 21.08 -17.25
N PHE A 93 2.05 21.73 -16.53
CA PHE A 93 2.56 23.07 -16.88
C PHE A 93 3.38 23.10 -18.17
N PHE A 94 4.11 22.01 -18.48
CA PHE A 94 4.88 21.92 -19.72
C PHE A 94 4.05 21.43 -20.92
N TYR A 95 2.72 21.30 -20.79
CA TYR A 95 1.86 20.62 -21.79
C TYR A 95 2.35 19.18 -22.09
N LYS A 96 3.00 18.64 -21.05
CA LYS A 96 3.51 17.31 -20.72
C LYS A 96 2.50 16.18 -20.56
N SER A 97 1.34 16.54 -20.06
CA SER A 97 0.54 15.58 -19.29
C SER A 97 -0.34 14.71 -20.18
N SER A 98 -0.83 13.63 -19.61
CA SER A 98 -1.84 12.76 -20.20
C SER A 98 -2.75 12.23 -19.10
N VAL A 99 -3.96 11.78 -19.48
CA VAL A 99 -4.90 11.17 -18.53
C VAL A 99 -4.24 9.98 -17.83
N ALA A 100 -3.57 9.10 -18.60
CA ALA A 100 -2.85 7.96 -18.04
C ALA A 100 -1.72 8.35 -17.07
N ALA A 101 -0.98 9.43 -17.31
CA ALA A 101 0.10 9.86 -16.42
C ALA A 101 -0.44 10.31 -15.05
N ILE A 102 -1.52 11.10 -15.04
CA ILE A 102 -2.15 11.61 -13.81
C ILE A 102 -2.74 10.45 -13.00
N TYR A 103 -3.64 9.65 -13.60
CA TYR A 103 -4.31 8.57 -12.88
C TYR A 103 -3.38 7.41 -12.56
N GLY A 104 -2.43 7.11 -13.45
CA GLY A 104 -1.41 6.09 -13.19
C GLY A 104 -0.50 6.48 -12.03
N TYR A 105 -0.16 7.77 -11.90
CA TYR A 105 0.65 8.24 -10.79
C TYR A 105 -0.12 8.22 -9.45
N ILE A 106 -1.38 8.66 -9.43
CA ILE A 106 -2.24 8.56 -8.24
C ILE A 106 -2.34 7.08 -7.81
N PHE A 107 -2.65 6.20 -8.76
CA PHE A 107 -2.71 4.76 -8.49
C PHE A 107 -1.39 4.21 -7.96
N TYR A 108 -0.25 4.64 -8.53
CA TYR A 108 1.06 4.20 -8.08
C TYR A 108 1.37 4.65 -6.65
N ILE A 109 1.14 5.92 -6.30
CA ILE A 109 1.32 6.41 -4.92
C ILE A 109 0.44 5.61 -3.95
N ASP A 110 -0.85 5.48 -4.25
CA ASP A 110 -1.78 4.76 -3.38
C ASP A 110 -1.37 3.29 -3.24
N PHE A 111 -1.03 2.63 -4.35
CA PHE A 111 -0.62 1.24 -4.34
C PHE A 111 0.64 1.01 -3.50
N MET A 112 1.69 1.80 -3.74
CA MET A 112 2.96 1.64 -3.04
C MET A 112 2.80 1.93 -1.54
N ASN A 113 2.08 3.00 -1.20
CA ASN A 113 1.84 3.35 0.19
C ASN A 113 1.04 2.26 0.92
N ASN A 114 -0.07 1.79 0.34
CA ASN A 114 -0.84 0.68 0.91
C ASN A 114 -0.02 -0.61 1.02
N MET A 115 0.83 -0.90 0.03
CA MET A 115 1.75 -2.04 0.06
C MET A 115 2.74 -1.93 1.23
N GLY A 116 3.31 -0.75 1.48
CA GLY A 116 4.21 -0.54 2.60
C GLY A 116 3.58 -0.77 3.97
N HIS A 117 2.30 -0.46 4.10
CA HIS A 117 1.56 -0.55 5.35
C HIS A 117 0.70 -1.81 5.49
N CYS A 118 0.71 -2.73 4.51
CA CYS A 118 -0.17 -3.90 4.56
C CYS A 118 0.24 -4.96 5.60
N ASN A 119 1.43 -4.83 6.19
CA ASN A 119 2.01 -5.77 7.15
C ASN A 119 2.04 -7.24 6.67
N PHE A 120 2.13 -7.43 5.34
CA PHE A 120 2.21 -8.73 4.71
C PHE A 120 3.34 -8.76 3.69
N GLU A 121 4.40 -9.51 3.97
CA GLU A 121 5.54 -9.65 3.05
C GLU A 121 5.22 -10.64 1.94
N PHE A 122 5.11 -10.12 0.71
CA PHE A 122 4.80 -10.91 -0.48
C PHE A 122 5.88 -10.81 -1.57
N PHE A 123 6.96 -10.05 -1.37
CA PHE A 123 8.02 -9.94 -2.36
C PHE A 123 8.74 -11.28 -2.47
N PRO A 124 8.70 -11.94 -3.64
CA PRO A 124 9.27 -13.27 -3.77
C PRO A 124 10.79 -13.19 -3.74
N LYS A 125 11.43 -14.05 -2.94
CA LYS A 125 12.90 -14.13 -2.85
C LYS A 125 13.59 -14.25 -4.21
N LYS A 126 12.98 -15.02 -5.12
CA LYS A 126 13.48 -15.18 -6.51
C LYS A 126 13.61 -13.86 -7.25
N LEU A 127 12.70 -12.89 -7.03
CA LEU A 127 12.77 -11.58 -7.67
C LEU A 127 14.00 -10.80 -7.20
N LEU A 128 14.23 -10.73 -5.89
CA LEU A 128 15.40 -10.05 -5.33
C LEU A 128 16.72 -10.78 -5.64
N SER A 129 16.69 -12.11 -5.79
CA SER A 129 17.87 -12.87 -6.23
C SER A 129 18.16 -12.67 -7.74
N PHE A 130 17.13 -12.59 -8.59
CA PHE A 130 17.30 -12.39 -10.04
C PHE A 130 17.66 -10.94 -10.37
N PHE A 131 17.09 -9.97 -9.67
CA PHE A 131 17.36 -8.54 -9.84
C PHE A 131 17.73 -7.87 -8.51
N PRO A 132 18.98 -8.02 -8.03
CA PRO A 132 19.41 -7.52 -6.72
C PRO A 132 19.32 -6.00 -6.57
N LEU A 133 19.42 -5.25 -7.68
CA LEU A 133 19.29 -3.79 -7.66
C LEU A 133 17.86 -3.33 -7.33
N PHE A 134 16.86 -4.20 -7.45
CA PHE A 134 15.47 -3.86 -7.15
C PHE A 134 15.28 -3.38 -5.71
N LYS A 135 16.10 -3.87 -4.76
CA LYS A 135 16.03 -3.48 -3.36
C LYS A 135 16.30 -1.99 -3.11
N TYR A 136 16.93 -1.29 -4.07
CA TYR A 136 17.16 0.15 -4.00
C TYR A 136 16.02 0.95 -4.64
N LEU A 137 15.25 0.31 -5.53
CA LEU A 137 14.20 0.93 -6.35
C LEU A 137 12.79 0.70 -5.80
N SER A 138 12.61 -0.32 -4.95
CA SER A 138 11.36 -0.59 -4.25
C SER A 138 11.68 -1.13 -2.88
N TYR A 139 11.13 -0.48 -1.86
CA TYR A 139 11.04 -1.05 -0.53
C TYR A 139 10.05 -2.23 -0.52
N THR A 140 10.19 -3.06 0.50
CA THR A 140 9.27 -4.16 0.78
C THR A 140 8.34 -3.78 1.94
N PRO A 141 7.18 -4.45 2.10
CA PRO A 141 6.33 -4.27 3.28
C PRO A 141 7.11 -4.45 4.60
N SER A 142 8.03 -5.42 4.66
CA SER A 142 8.88 -5.64 5.83
C SER A 142 9.86 -4.48 6.11
N PHE A 143 10.40 -3.83 5.07
CA PHE A 143 11.31 -2.69 5.20
C PHE A 143 10.64 -1.52 5.95
N HIS A 144 9.40 -1.21 5.57
CA HIS A 144 8.64 -0.10 6.16
C HIS A 144 7.93 -0.47 7.47
N SER A 145 7.48 -1.72 7.63
CA SER A 145 7.04 -2.21 8.95
C SER A 145 8.16 -2.10 10.00
N LEU A 146 9.42 -2.37 9.60
CA LEU A 146 10.57 -2.17 10.48
C LEU A 146 10.79 -0.69 10.85
N HIS A 147 10.52 0.23 9.93
CA HIS A 147 10.51 1.68 10.21
C HIS A 147 9.49 2.02 11.31
N HIS A 148 8.25 1.52 11.20
CA HIS A 148 7.21 1.70 12.23
C HIS A 148 7.52 1.05 13.59
N THR A 149 8.44 0.08 13.61
CA THR A 149 8.85 -0.60 14.84
C THR A 149 10.06 0.04 15.50
N LYS A 150 11.01 0.57 14.71
CA LYS A 150 12.30 1.10 15.20
C LYS A 150 12.34 2.63 15.27
N PHE A 151 11.54 3.33 14.48
CA PHE A 151 11.42 4.80 14.38
C PHE A 151 12.70 5.56 14.00
N ARG A 152 13.85 4.89 13.88
CA ARG A 152 15.17 5.52 13.75
C ARG A 152 15.98 5.06 12.53
N ALA A 153 15.32 4.40 11.60
CA ALA A 153 15.91 3.80 10.40
C ALA A 153 14.86 3.71 9.31
N ASN A 154 15.29 3.46 8.07
CA ASN A 154 14.41 3.17 6.92
C ASN A 154 13.43 4.33 6.60
N TYR A 155 13.96 5.52 6.28
CA TYR A 155 13.19 6.75 6.06
C TYR A 155 12.72 6.99 4.61
N SER A 156 13.20 6.22 3.64
CA SER A 156 12.82 6.36 2.24
C SER A 156 11.31 6.21 2.04
N LEU A 157 10.78 6.91 1.03
CA LEU A 157 9.37 6.80 0.61
C LEU A 157 9.12 5.42 0.00
N PHE A 158 9.49 5.24 -1.27
CA PHE A 158 9.35 3.98 -1.97
C PHE A 158 10.68 3.41 -2.47
N MET A 159 11.70 4.25 -2.61
CA MET A 159 13.02 3.84 -3.10
C MET A 159 14.05 3.90 -1.96
N PRO A 160 14.45 2.75 -1.38
CA PRO A 160 15.43 2.70 -0.28
C PRO A 160 16.81 3.27 -0.61
N ILE A 161 17.08 3.64 -1.86
CA ILE A 161 18.37 4.18 -2.31
C ILE A 161 18.95 5.25 -1.38
N TYR A 162 18.13 6.17 -0.86
CA TYR A 162 18.60 7.22 0.04
C TYR A 162 18.96 6.70 1.43
N ASP A 163 18.24 5.73 1.98
CA ASP A 163 18.67 5.06 3.21
C ASP A 163 20.02 4.37 3.05
N TYR A 164 20.27 3.75 1.89
CA TYR A 164 21.57 3.13 1.60
C TYR A 164 22.69 4.17 1.43
N ILE A 165 22.42 5.28 0.73
CA ILE A 165 23.40 6.37 0.52
C ILE A 165 23.77 7.02 1.86
N TYR A 166 22.79 7.30 2.72
CA TYR A 166 23.01 8.01 3.98
C TYR A 166 23.20 7.09 5.20
N GLY A 167 23.24 5.78 5.00
CA GLY A 167 23.53 4.79 6.04
C GLY A 167 22.44 4.69 7.12
N THR A 168 21.17 4.91 6.75
CA THR A 168 20.02 4.83 7.66
C THR A 168 19.21 3.53 7.51
N VAL A 169 19.70 2.56 6.74
CA VAL A 169 19.12 1.20 6.71
C VAL A 169 19.34 0.48 8.04
N ASP A 170 18.27 -0.09 8.61
CA ASP A 170 18.40 -0.91 9.82
C ASP A 170 19.17 -2.21 9.52
N LYS A 171 20.09 -2.59 10.41
CA LYS A 171 20.95 -3.78 10.27
C LYS A 171 20.14 -5.09 10.20
N THR A 172 18.93 -5.12 10.76
CA THR A 172 18.08 -6.31 10.74
C THR A 172 17.20 -6.39 9.50
N THR A 173 17.21 -5.41 8.59
CA THR A 173 16.33 -5.34 7.41
C THR A 173 16.30 -6.66 6.62
N ASP A 174 17.46 -7.18 6.21
CA ASP A 174 17.53 -8.42 5.42
C ASP A 174 17.08 -9.64 6.23
N ALA A 175 17.43 -9.69 7.52
CA ALA A 175 17.03 -10.78 8.41
C ALA A 175 15.51 -10.77 8.67
N THR A 176 14.91 -9.59 8.83
CA THR A 176 13.47 -9.40 8.99
C THR A 176 12.75 -9.85 7.73
N TYR A 177 13.17 -9.40 6.55
CA TYR A 177 12.61 -9.86 5.26
C TYR A 177 12.63 -11.40 5.14
N GLU A 178 13.78 -12.03 5.37
CA GLU A 178 13.92 -13.48 5.30
C GLU A 178 13.08 -14.21 6.36
N SER A 179 12.90 -13.61 7.55
CA SER A 179 12.04 -14.17 8.59
C SER A 179 10.55 -14.09 8.22
N CYS A 180 10.10 -13.00 7.61
CA CYS A 180 8.70 -12.82 7.18
C CYS A 180 8.29 -13.81 6.09
N LEU A 181 9.24 -14.23 5.23
CA LEU A 181 9.00 -15.26 4.22
C LEU A 181 8.89 -16.68 4.80
N LYS A 182 9.45 -16.92 5.98
CA LYS A 182 9.34 -18.22 6.66
C LYS A 182 7.97 -18.29 7.32
N ARG A 183 7.14 -19.24 6.89
CA ARG A 183 5.90 -19.55 7.60
C ARG A 183 6.27 -20.17 8.95
N PRO A 184 5.86 -19.58 10.09
CA PRO A 184 5.99 -20.27 11.37
C PRO A 184 5.18 -21.57 11.31
N LYS A 185 5.71 -22.65 11.89
CA LYS A 185 4.98 -23.90 12.13
C LYS A 185 4.01 -23.76 13.32
N ASP A 186 3.51 -22.56 13.58
CA ASP A 186 2.60 -22.35 14.69
C ASP A 186 1.26 -22.99 14.33
N SER A 187 0.95 -24.09 15.02
CA SER A 187 -0.37 -24.69 14.99
C SER A 187 -1.31 -23.79 15.79
N PRO A 188 -2.37 -23.23 15.17
CA PRO A 188 -3.41 -22.54 15.93
C PRO A 188 -4.13 -23.54 16.83
N ASP A 189 -4.53 -23.10 18.02
CA ASP A 189 -5.35 -23.89 18.94
C ASP A 189 -6.79 -23.99 18.43
N VAL A 190 -7.27 -22.93 17.78
CA VAL A 190 -8.63 -22.84 17.21
C VAL A 190 -8.57 -22.25 15.80
N VAL A 191 -9.21 -22.92 14.84
CA VAL A 191 -9.38 -22.41 13.47
C VAL A 191 -10.86 -22.24 13.17
N HIS A 192 -11.25 -21.01 12.87
CA HIS A 192 -12.55 -20.73 12.25
C HIS A 192 -12.38 -20.75 10.72
N LEU A 193 -13.07 -21.66 10.04
CA LEU A 193 -13.05 -21.74 8.58
C LEU A 193 -14.19 -20.91 8.02
N THR A 194 -13.85 -19.87 7.25
CA THR A 194 -14.82 -19.05 6.52
C THR A 194 -14.80 -19.43 5.05
N HIS A 195 -15.98 -19.64 4.47
CA HIS A 195 -16.17 -19.87 3.04
C HIS A 195 -17.04 -18.78 2.42
N LEU A 196 -16.80 -18.52 1.14
CA LEU A 196 -17.58 -17.58 0.36
C LEU A 196 -18.86 -18.27 -0.12
N THR A 197 -20.03 -17.75 0.27
CA THR A 197 -21.34 -18.34 -0.05
C THR A 197 -21.95 -17.77 -1.33
N SER A 198 -21.64 -16.52 -1.65
CA SER A 198 -22.13 -15.80 -2.83
C SER A 198 -21.03 -14.95 -3.47
N PHE A 199 -21.24 -14.49 -4.71
CA PHE A 199 -20.31 -13.57 -5.38
C PHE A 199 -20.08 -12.28 -4.59
N ASP A 200 -21.12 -11.80 -3.92
CA ASP A 200 -21.07 -10.56 -3.13
C ASP A 200 -20.43 -10.76 -1.75
N SER A 201 -20.30 -12.01 -1.27
CA SER A 201 -19.74 -12.31 0.05
C SER A 201 -18.26 -11.95 0.18
N VAL A 202 -17.51 -11.82 -0.92
CA VAL A 202 -16.12 -11.35 -0.92
C VAL A 202 -16.01 -9.96 -0.31
N TYR A 203 -17.00 -9.10 -0.55
CA TYR A 203 -16.99 -7.72 -0.04
C TYR A 203 -17.26 -7.64 1.46
N GLN A 204 -17.64 -8.74 2.11
CA GLN A 204 -17.78 -8.84 3.56
C GLN A 204 -16.48 -9.23 4.25
N LEU A 205 -15.44 -9.57 3.48
CA LEU A 205 -14.10 -9.71 4.03
C LEU A 205 -13.60 -8.33 4.48
N ARG A 206 -12.99 -8.26 5.66
CA ARG A 206 -12.33 -7.02 6.13
C ARG A 206 -11.21 -6.58 5.19
N LEU A 207 -10.60 -7.52 4.48
CA LEU A 207 -9.63 -7.29 3.41
C LEU A 207 -10.34 -6.69 2.18
N GLY A 208 -10.28 -5.37 2.06
CA GLY A 208 -10.79 -4.61 0.91
C GLY A 208 -11.72 -3.49 1.33
N PHE A 209 -12.92 -3.82 1.78
CA PHE A 209 -13.97 -2.85 2.09
C PHE A 209 -14.45 -2.99 3.54
N SER A 210 -13.69 -2.44 4.49
CA SER A 210 -14.03 -2.44 5.91
C SER A 210 -15.46 -1.92 6.19
N SER A 211 -15.92 -0.93 5.42
CA SER A 211 -17.29 -0.40 5.48
C SER A 211 -18.38 -1.41 5.07
N PHE A 212 -18.09 -2.31 4.12
CA PHE A 212 -19.03 -3.38 3.80
C PHE A 212 -19.01 -4.47 4.85
N ALA A 213 -17.82 -4.85 5.35
CA ALA A 213 -17.66 -5.83 6.40
C ALA A 213 -18.26 -5.40 7.77
N SER A 214 -18.41 -4.09 8.00
CA SER A 214 -19.03 -3.56 9.23
C SER A 214 -20.57 -3.62 9.23
N ASN A 215 -21.19 -3.97 8.10
CA ASN A 215 -22.64 -4.02 7.95
C ASN A 215 -23.12 -5.45 7.70
N PRO A 216 -24.33 -5.85 8.13
CA PRO A 216 -24.88 -7.16 7.79
C PRO A 216 -24.90 -7.38 6.27
N HIS A 217 -24.57 -8.61 5.84
CA HIS A 217 -24.55 -8.96 4.43
C HIS A 217 -25.91 -8.69 3.76
N LYS A 218 -25.92 -7.77 2.81
CA LYS A 218 -27.07 -7.46 1.95
C LYS A 218 -26.57 -7.30 0.52
N SER A 219 -27.12 -8.09 -0.40
CA SER A 219 -26.85 -7.89 -1.83
C SER A 219 -27.45 -6.56 -2.27
N LYS A 220 -26.66 -5.76 -2.97
CA LYS A 220 -27.04 -4.44 -3.49
C LYS A 220 -26.72 -4.40 -4.96
N TRP A 221 -27.57 -3.75 -5.75
CA TRP A 221 -27.46 -3.73 -7.21
C TRP A 221 -26.09 -3.24 -7.72
N TYR A 222 -25.45 -2.29 -7.03
CA TYR A 222 -24.18 -1.73 -7.47
C TYR A 222 -22.99 -2.67 -7.21
N LEU A 223 -23.13 -3.71 -6.37
CA LEU A 223 -22.08 -4.72 -6.18
C LEU A 223 -21.86 -5.55 -7.45
N HIS A 224 -22.86 -5.61 -8.33
CA HIS A 224 -22.74 -6.24 -9.65
C HIS A 224 -21.71 -5.53 -10.54
N LEU A 225 -21.49 -4.22 -10.36
CA LEU A 225 -20.43 -3.50 -11.07
C LEU A 225 -19.03 -3.98 -10.67
N MET A 226 -18.90 -4.60 -9.49
CA MET A 226 -17.64 -5.11 -8.98
C MET A 226 -17.42 -6.59 -9.34
N TRP A 227 -18.37 -7.24 -10.00
CA TRP A 227 -18.22 -8.64 -10.43
C TRP A 227 -16.95 -8.95 -11.21
N PRO A 228 -16.41 -8.07 -12.10
CA PRO A 228 -15.11 -8.32 -12.73
C PRO A 228 -13.98 -8.52 -11.71
N PHE A 229 -13.96 -7.75 -10.62
CA PHE A 229 -12.99 -7.92 -9.53
C PHE A 229 -13.25 -9.19 -8.74
N THR A 230 -14.52 -9.51 -8.45
CA THR A 230 -14.88 -10.79 -7.83
C THR A 230 -14.33 -11.94 -8.67
N MET A 231 -14.62 -11.96 -9.98
CA MET A 231 -14.19 -13.02 -10.90
C MET A 231 -12.67 -13.16 -10.93
N LEU A 232 -11.94 -12.05 -11.01
CA LEU A 232 -10.47 -12.07 -10.94
C LEU A 232 -9.98 -12.67 -9.62
N SER A 233 -10.58 -12.27 -8.49
CA SER A 233 -10.30 -12.87 -7.20
C SER A 233 -10.59 -14.38 -7.19
N MET A 234 -11.69 -14.82 -7.80
CA MET A 234 -12.02 -16.26 -7.90
C MET A 234 -10.97 -17.02 -8.69
N ILE A 235 -10.53 -16.48 -9.83
CA ILE A 235 -9.51 -17.10 -10.68
C ILE A 235 -8.20 -17.20 -9.90
N MET A 236 -7.78 -16.13 -9.24
CA MET A 236 -6.58 -16.13 -8.39
C MET A 236 -6.69 -17.20 -7.30
N THR A 237 -7.80 -17.22 -6.57
CA THR A 237 -7.95 -18.16 -5.48
C THR A 237 -8.10 -19.61 -5.94
N TRP A 238 -8.68 -19.84 -7.12
CA TRP A 238 -8.74 -21.15 -7.75
C TRP A 238 -7.35 -21.65 -8.16
N ILE A 239 -6.52 -20.78 -8.75
CA ILE A 239 -5.14 -21.09 -9.13
C ILE A 239 -4.29 -21.42 -7.88
N PHE A 240 -4.43 -20.64 -6.81
CA PHE A 240 -3.64 -20.87 -5.59
C PHE A 240 -4.18 -22.01 -4.73
N GLY A 241 -5.50 -22.28 -4.77
CA GLY A 241 -6.16 -23.48 -4.22
C GLY A 241 -5.99 -23.74 -2.73
N ARG A 242 -5.42 -22.79 -1.98
CA ARG A 242 -5.01 -22.93 -0.58
C ARG A 242 -5.84 -22.03 0.32
N ALA A 243 -6.07 -22.48 1.56
CA ALA A 243 -6.65 -21.64 2.58
C ALA A 243 -5.70 -20.45 2.87
N ILE A 244 -6.28 -19.27 3.05
CA ILE A 244 -5.57 -18.03 3.36
C ILE A 244 -5.92 -17.66 4.79
N VAL A 245 -4.93 -17.41 5.63
CA VAL A 245 -5.16 -16.87 6.98
C VAL A 245 -5.57 -15.41 6.82
N LEU A 246 -6.83 -15.09 7.16
CA LEU A 246 -7.36 -13.73 7.12
C LEU A 246 -7.00 -12.94 8.37
N GLU A 247 -7.07 -13.61 9.52
CA GLU A 247 -6.90 -12.99 10.83
C GLU A 247 -6.25 -13.99 11.77
N SER A 248 -5.34 -13.51 12.61
CA SER A 248 -4.68 -14.29 13.65
C SER A 248 -4.71 -13.46 14.93
N ASN A 249 -5.38 -13.98 15.95
CA ASN A 249 -5.53 -13.32 17.24
C ASN A 249 -4.97 -14.23 18.34
N THR A 250 -4.43 -13.60 19.37
CA THR A 250 -4.01 -14.30 20.59
C THR A 250 -4.85 -13.77 21.74
N PHE A 251 -5.61 -14.66 22.38
CA PHE A 251 -6.43 -14.34 23.54
C PHE A 251 -5.95 -15.17 24.73
N ASN A 252 -5.26 -14.51 25.67
CA ASN A 252 -4.47 -15.17 26.71
C ASN A 252 -3.48 -16.17 26.08
N ASP A 253 -3.62 -17.46 26.38
CA ASP A 253 -2.77 -18.53 25.84
C ASP A 253 -3.35 -19.19 24.58
N LEU A 254 -4.53 -18.79 24.11
CA LEU A 254 -5.19 -19.37 22.94
C LEU A 254 -4.82 -18.60 21.66
N LYS A 255 -4.29 -19.32 20.67
CA LYS A 255 -4.05 -18.84 19.31
C LYS A 255 -5.25 -19.17 18.42
N LEU A 256 -6.03 -18.14 18.07
CA LEU A 256 -7.18 -18.27 17.18
C LEU A 256 -6.82 -17.77 15.79
N GLN A 257 -7.19 -18.52 14.76
CA GLN A 257 -7.04 -18.10 13.37
C GLN A 257 -8.35 -18.21 12.60
N CYS A 258 -8.60 -17.24 11.72
CA CYS A 258 -9.68 -17.28 10.75
C CYS A 258 -9.09 -17.58 9.37
N TRP A 259 -9.52 -18.68 8.76
CA TRP A 259 -9.00 -19.16 7.48
C TRP A 259 -10.08 -19.02 6.40
N LEU A 260 -9.78 -18.25 5.36
CA LEU A 260 -10.60 -18.20 4.15
C LEU A 260 -10.32 -19.42 3.30
N ILE A 261 -11.34 -20.23 3.06
CA ILE A 261 -11.33 -21.24 2.00
C ILE A 261 -11.92 -20.56 0.77
N PRO A 262 -11.12 -20.25 -0.25
CA PRO A 262 -11.58 -19.38 -1.31
C PRO A 262 -12.25 -20.20 -2.42
N ARG A 263 -13.30 -20.92 -2.01
CA ARG A 263 -14.20 -21.67 -2.86
C ARG A 263 -15.58 -21.07 -2.71
N PHE A 264 -16.14 -20.61 -3.82
CA PHE A 264 -17.54 -20.22 -3.88
C PHE A 264 -18.34 -21.52 -3.94
N ARG A 265 -18.92 -21.91 -2.81
CA ARG A 265 -19.90 -22.99 -2.80
C ARG A 265 -21.26 -22.33 -2.72
N THR A 266 -22.06 -22.46 -3.79
CA THR A 266 -23.50 -22.33 -3.65
C THR A 266 -23.93 -23.39 -2.64
N GLN A 267 -24.35 -22.95 -1.46
CA GLN A 267 -25.16 -23.81 -0.59
C GLN A 267 -26.50 -23.95 -1.32
N VAL A 268 -26.65 -25.09 -2.01
CA VAL A 268 -27.96 -25.57 -2.47
C VAL A 268 -28.66 -26.17 -1.26
#